data_AF-A0A1Y3MUQ9-F1
#
_entry.id   AF-A0A1Y3MUQ9-F1
#
_cell.length_a   1.000
_cell.length_b   1.000
_cell.length_c   1.000
_cell.angle_alpha   90.00
_cell.angle_beta   90.00
_cell.angle_gamma   90.00
#
_symmetry.space_group_name_H-M   'P 1'
#
loop_
_entity.id
_entity.type
_entity.pdbx_description
1 polymer ?
#
loop_
_entity_poly.entity_id
_entity_poly.type
_entity_poly.pdbx_seq_one_letter_code
_entity_poly.pdbx_strand_id
1 'polypeptide(L)'
;MSSNEEGHINNLNEEQKLLLREYWKALFEYFTVEVDYSKCTTDEERAKERQKVIEGKLHKRSRMNLDNSFDEAASDMENLQLSENASPFNADPVNGLLSPNVDSAPGTPVTPSSPSLAPKSPTLSPSLTPKSPKLGSKSPKLSAKKEKRSSFNRFLRRKSNSNISGNESSSETPTSGSPPCHYNTPKYKGLSEIKLDNDNILDSMKEEFFYMMSCDEPDSVALRFLRARKWNVNRAVKMTTACLQWRIEWNVRALLEVGEQGIDDDVFKTGKAFIFGKDKEDRPLSIVRVRFHNKNTVPLFESEKLTMFLLETGRLSIKPPVEMCSIVFDMTDFSMTNMDYPYVKFVLHCLQNYYPECLGVCLIVNAPWIFNGCWKIIKPLLDPVVSSKVHFVKTEEMKQYISEDQLMKIYGGTNSFEYNYIPPSQEDIEMEKKLKGSDNEEKFKRIEEWREIVKEFEEITKEWINKYKDFDTQLRNESADKQDSLLKIEKGKNNSNNVSVENVCIENKETLLKEAEEIALKRKAVADKHKRAFNKLIPYLYTKTYYQRANIFDYISENDFNAA
;
A
#
# COMPACT_ATOMS: atom_id res chain seq x y z
N MET A 1 -16.07 0.20 1.88
CA MET A 1 -17.11 1.17 2.21
C MET A 1 -18.37 0.62 1.57
N SER A 2 -19.48 0.51 2.28
CA SER A 2 -20.72 0.00 1.69
C SER A 2 -21.26 1.01 0.68
N SER A 3 -22.09 0.58 -0.26
CA SER A 3 -22.69 1.47 -1.26
C SER A 3 -23.58 2.59 -0.67
N ASN A 4 -23.97 2.44 0.60
CA ASN A 4 -24.84 3.36 1.33
C ASN A 4 -24.07 4.35 2.21
N GLU A 5 -22.76 4.20 2.36
CA GLU A 5 -21.94 5.14 3.14
C GLU A 5 -21.68 6.42 2.34
N GLU A 6 -21.78 7.57 3.00
CA GLU A 6 -21.56 8.88 2.36
C GLU A 6 -20.11 9.01 1.87
N GLY A 7 -19.92 9.48 0.63
CA GLY A 7 -18.61 9.53 -0.01
C GLY A 7 -18.26 8.26 -0.81
N HIS A 8 -19.15 7.26 -0.83
CA HIS A 8 -19.16 6.20 -1.83
C HIS A 8 -19.58 6.74 -3.20
N ILE A 9 -19.06 6.16 -4.28
CA ILE A 9 -19.32 6.61 -5.66
C ILE A 9 -20.82 6.64 -6.02
N ASN A 10 -21.60 5.71 -5.47
CA ASN A 10 -23.05 5.65 -5.61
C ASN A 10 -23.83 6.54 -4.60
N ASN A 11 -23.15 7.19 -3.65
CA ASN A 11 -23.75 8.01 -2.60
C ASN A 11 -22.89 9.26 -2.30
N LEU A 12 -22.69 10.09 -3.33
CA LEU A 12 -22.04 11.39 -3.21
C LEU A 12 -23.07 12.51 -3.03
N ASN A 13 -22.83 13.39 -2.05
CA ASN A 13 -23.57 14.65 -1.94
C ASN A 13 -23.07 15.69 -2.98
N GLU A 14 -23.78 16.81 -3.16
CA GLU A 14 -23.41 17.81 -4.18
C GLU A 14 -22.05 18.50 -3.95
N GLU A 15 -21.68 18.75 -2.69
CA GLU A 15 -20.35 19.31 -2.36
C GLU A 15 -19.24 18.31 -2.70
N GLN A 16 -19.46 17.02 -2.47
CA GLN A 16 -18.53 15.93 -2.83
C GLN A 16 -18.40 15.76 -4.35
N LYS A 17 -19.50 15.88 -5.10
CA LYS A 17 -19.48 15.87 -6.57
C LYS A 17 -18.67 17.05 -7.13
N LEU A 18 -18.80 18.23 -6.54
CA LEU A 18 -18.00 19.41 -6.88
C LEU A 18 -16.51 19.18 -6.57
N LEU A 19 -16.17 18.67 -5.38
CA LEU A 19 -14.78 18.41 -5.00
C LEU A 19 -14.13 17.31 -5.85
N LEU A 20 -14.92 16.36 -6.36
CA LEU A 20 -14.47 15.39 -7.38
C LEU A 20 -14.16 16.07 -8.73
N ARG A 21 -14.99 17.02 -9.20
CA ARG A 21 -14.70 17.84 -10.39
C ARG A 21 -13.44 18.67 -10.22
N GLU A 22 -13.28 19.34 -9.08
CA GLU A 22 -12.09 20.13 -8.77
C GLU A 22 -10.82 19.27 -8.68
N TYR A 23 -10.91 18.06 -8.12
CA TYR A 23 -9.80 17.10 -8.11
C TYR A 23 -9.36 16.69 -9.52
N TRP A 24 -10.31 16.29 -10.38
CA TRP A 24 -9.99 15.92 -11.77
C TRP A 24 -9.38 17.10 -12.54
N LYS A 25 -9.95 18.30 -12.37
CA LYS A 25 -9.43 19.53 -12.95
C LYS A 25 -7.98 19.80 -12.51
N ALA A 26 -7.73 19.81 -11.20
CA ALA A 26 -6.41 20.08 -10.64
C ALA A 26 -5.37 19.05 -11.09
N LEU A 27 -5.76 17.77 -11.22
CA LEU A 27 -4.86 16.72 -11.66
C LEU A 27 -4.53 16.81 -13.16
N PHE A 28 -5.50 17.15 -14.03
CA PHE A 28 -5.22 17.42 -15.43
C PHE A 28 -4.37 18.68 -15.63
N GLU A 29 -4.65 19.75 -14.87
CA GLU A 29 -3.79 20.94 -14.87
C GLU A 29 -2.34 20.58 -14.48
N TYR A 30 -2.15 19.75 -13.44
CA TYR A 30 -0.84 19.24 -13.03
C TYR A 30 -0.12 18.46 -14.15
N PHE A 31 -0.81 17.55 -14.86
CA PHE A 31 -0.19 16.79 -15.96
C PHE A 31 0.16 17.65 -17.19
N THR A 32 -0.42 18.84 -17.34
CA THR A 32 -0.14 19.78 -18.44
C THR A 32 0.95 20.82 -18.14
N VAL A 33 1.61 20.77 -16.97
CA VAL A 33 2.64 21.75 -16.61
C VAL A 33 3.88 21.61 -17.50
N GLU A 34 4.13 22.59 -18.36
CA GLU A 34 5.36 22.66 -19.15
C GLU A 34 6.59 22.79 -18.25
N VAL A 35 7.59 21.91 -18.45
CA VAL A 35 8.83 21.91 -17.69
C VAL A 35 9.93 22.58 -18.51
N ASP A 36 10.29 23.82 -18.15
CA ASP A 36 11.32 24.60 -18.84
C ASP A 36 12.74 24.07 -18.53
N TYR A 37 13.19 23.08 -19.30
CA TYR A 37 14.57 22.59 -19.26
C TYR A 37 15.57 23.49 -20.02
N SER A 38 15.16 24.61 -20.62
CA SER A 38 16.06 25.43 -21.48
C SER A 38 17.29 25.99 -20.75
N LYS A 39 17.22 26.06 -19.42
CA LYS A 39 18.29 26.54 -18.53
C LYS A 39 19.12 25.40 -17.91
N CYS A 40 18.76 24.15 -18.15
CA CYS A 40 19.46 22.99 -17.61
C CYS A 40 20.59 22.57 -18.56
N THR A 41 21.84 22.73 -18.11
CA THR A 41 23.04 22.38 -18.89
C THR A 41 23.60 21.00 -18.56
N THR A 42 23.11 20.39 -17.48
CA THR A 42 23.53 19.07 -16.98
C THR A 42 22.34 18.19 -16.62
N ASP A 43 22.54 16.87 -16.62
CA ASP A 43 21.51 15.91 -16.22
C ASP A 43 21.11 16.05 -14.74
N GLU A 44 22.03 16.49 -13.88
CA GLU A 44 21.77 16.79 -12.47
C GLU A 44 20.86 18.02 -12.30
N GLU A 45 21.00 19.04 -13.15
CA GLU A 45 20.09 20.19 -13.18
C GLU A 45 18.70 19.77 -13.69
N ARG A 46 18.62 18.97 -14.76
CA ARG A 46 17.34 18.41 -15.23
C ARG A 46 16.66 17.56 -14.17
N ALA A 47 17.41 16.73 -13.45
CA ALA A 47 16.88 15.93 -12.34
C ALA A 47 16.33 16.81 -11.20
N LYS A 48 16.99 17.93 -10.88
CA LYS A 48 16.50 18.89 -9.88
C LYS A 48 15.25 19.64 -10.34
N GLU A 49 15.14 20.01 -11.61
CA GLU A 49 13.89 20.59 -12.13
C GLU A 49 12.76 19.56 -12.15
N ARG A 50 13.01 18.31 -12.61
CA ARG A 50 12.03 17.20 -12.50
C ARG A 50 11.53 17.05 -11.07
N GLN A 51 12.42 16.96 -10.08
CA GLN A 51 12.04 16.82 -8.68
C GLN A 51 11.14 17.98 -8.20
N LYS A 52 11.40 19.23 -8.61
CA LYS A 52 10.53 20.38 -8.28
C LYS A 52 9.14 20.30 -8.91
N VAL A 53 8.99 19.64 -10.07
CA VAL A 53 7.68 19.39 -10.69
C VAL A 53 6.91 18.39 -9.83
N ILE A 54 7.53 17.24 -9.54
CA ILE A 54 6.88 16.13 -8.80
C ILE A 54 6.46 16.57 -7.39
N GLU A 55 7.31 17.34 -6.72
CA GLU A 55 7.03 17.93 -5.40
C GLU A 55 5.99 19.07 -5.43
N GLY A 56 5.46 19.44 -6.61
CA GLY A 56 4.53 20.56 -6.79
C GLY A 56 5.14 21.94 -6.55
N LYS A 57 6.47 22.05 -6.39
CA LYS A 57 7.15 23.32 -6.06
C LYS A 57 7.14 24.32 -7.22
N LEU A 58 7.07 23.84 -8.47
CA LEU A 58 6.87 24.68 -9.67
C LEU A 58 5.44 25.23 -9.79
N HIS A 59 4.44 24.61 -9.14
CA HIS A 59 3.03 25.01 -9.21
C HIS A 59 2.70 26.33 -8.48
N LYS A 60 3.65 26.91 -7.72
CA LYS A 60 3.46 28.16 -6.94
C LYS A 60 3.04 29.39 -7.78
N ARG A 61 3.12 29.34 -9.11
CA ARG A 61 2.65 30.43 -9.99
C ARG A 61 1.19 30.29 -10.47
N SER A 62 0.55 29.13 -10.33
CA SER A 62 -0.77 28.84 -10.95
C SER A 62 -1.91 28.68 -9.93
N ARG A 63 -1.88 29.40 -8.81
CA ARG A 63 -2.90 29.40 -7.73
C ARG A 63 -3.11 28.09 -6.95
N MET A 64 -2.60 26.93 -7.41
CA MET A 64 -2.54 25.73 -6.59
C MET A 64 -1.47 25.86 -5.49
N ASN A 65 -1.86 26.44 -4.35
CA ASN A 65 -1.13 26.30 -3.09
C ASN A 65 -1.30 24.86 -2.57
N LEU A 66 -0.50 23.94 -3.12
CA LEU A 66 -0.27 22.62 -2.54
C LEU A 66 0.38 22.82 -1.17
N ASP A 67 -0.42 22.68 -0.12
CA ASP A 67 -0.02 22.98 1.26
C ASP A 67 1.20 22.15 1.70
N ASN A 68 2.11 22.80 2.41
CA ASN A 68 3.30 22.17 2.98
C ASN A 68 3.00 21.42 4.29
N SER A 69 1.75 21.42 4.78
CA SER A 69 1.31 20.75 6.02
C SER A 69 1.46 19.22 6.08
N PHE A 70 2.20 18.59 5.16
CA PHE A 70 2.63 17.18 5.27
C PHE A 70 4.10 17.07 5.69
N ASP A 71 4.87 18.17 5.61
CA ASP A 71 6.28 18.20 5.97
C ASP A 71 6.48 17.89 7.47
N GLU A 72 5.49 18.13 8.34
CA GLU A 72 5.54 17.71 9.76
C GLU A 72 5.67 16.18 9.90
N ALA A 73 4.83 15.40 9.20
CA ALA A 73 4.86 13.94 9.26
C ALA A 73 6.15 13.32 8.68
N ALA A 74 6.81 14.01 7.74
CA ALA A 74 8.13 13.65 7.25
C ALA A 74 9.25 14.06 8.24
N SER A 75 9.16 15.27 8.80
CA SER A 75 10.18 15.82 9.71
C SER A 75 10.23 15.12 11.07
N ASP A 76 9.10 14.61 11.58
CA ASP A 76 9.06 13.78 12.79
C ASP A 76 9.87 12.48 12.62
N MET A 77 9.95 11.98 11.39
CA MET A 77 10.74 10.79 11.06
C MET A 77 12.22 11.12 10.79
N GLU A 78 12.54 12.27 10.20
CA GLU A 78 13.92 12.76 10.04
C GLU A 78 14.57 13.04 11.41
N ASN A 79 13.80 13.58 12.38
CA ASN A 79 14.23 13.71 13.78
C ASN A 79 14.48 12.36 14.48
N LEU A 80 13.87 11.26 14.02
CA LEU A 80 14.13 9.90 14.50
C LEU A 80 15.32 9.21 13.80
N GLN A 81 15.80 9.73 12.67
CA GLN A 81 17.05 9.26 12.04
C GLN A 81 18.30 9.77 12.79
N LEU A 82 18.15 10.73 13.73
CA LEU A 82 19.25 11.29 14.51
C LEU A 82 19.38 10.73 15.94
N SER A 83 18.60 9.70 16.32
CA SER A 83 18.69 9.06 17.64
C SER A 83 19.46 7.73 17.67
N GLU A 84 20.46 7.53 16.81
CA GLU A 84 21.44 6.44 16.94
C GLU A 84 22.45 6.71 18.07
N ASN A 85 21.99 6.76 19.32
CA ASN A 85 22.83 6.73 20.52
C ASN A 85 22.06 6.26 21.76
N ALA A 86 21.34 5.13 21.65
CA ALA A 86 20.89 4.36 22.80
C ALA A 86 21.83 3.18 23.04
N SER A 87 22.75 3.32 23.99
CA SER A 87 23.63 2.22 24.42
C SER A 87 22.83 1.01 24.95
N PRO A 88 23.34 -0.23 24.79
CA PRO A 88 22.63 -1.43 25.24
C PRO A 88 22.54 -1.45 26.77
N PHE A 89 21.31 -1.59 27.29
CA PHE A 89 21.09 -1.75 28.73
C PHE A 89 21.52 -3.16 29.18
N ASN A 90 22.61 -3.20 29.94
CA ASN A 90 22.80 -4.24 30.96
C ASN A 90 21.65 -4.13 31.98
N ALA A 91 21.06 -5.27 32.33
CA ALA A 91 20.19 -5.41 33.49
C ALA A 91 20.59 -6.67 34.27
N ASP A 92 21.40 -6.49 35.31
CA ASP A 92 21.63 -7.54 36.32
C ASP A 92 20.38 -7.69 37.21
N PRO A 93 20.13 -8.87 37.79
CA PRO A 93 18.90 -9.17 38.50
C PRO A 93 18.88 -8.56 39.92
N VAL A 94 17.79 -7.88 40.27
CA VAL A 94 17.53 -7.42 41.64
C VAL A 94 16.38 -8.22 42.24
N ASN A 95 16.72 -9.11 43.19
CA ASN A 95 15.76 -9.60 44.17
C ASN A 95 15.37 -8.46 45.12
N GLY A 96 14.08 -8.24 45.34
CA GLY A 96 13.58 -7.22 46.26
C GLY A 96 12.09 -7.38 46.55
N LEU A 97 11.77 -7.99 47.70
CA LEU A 97 10.41 -8.09 48.21
C LEU A 97 9.78 -6.71 48.43
N LEU A 98 8.46 -6.59 48.21
CA LEU A 98 7.50 -6.29 49.28
C LEU A 98 6.05 -6.30 48.74
N SER A 99 5.17 -7.04 49.43
CA SER A 99 3.72 -7.05 49.20
C SER A 99 3.04 -5.84 49.88
N PRO A 100 1.74 -5.64 49.60
CA PRO A 100 0.81 -5.31 50.68
C PRO A 100 -0.30 -6.37 50.84
N ASN A 101 -0.87 -6.42 52.04
CA ASN A 101 -1.76 -7.48 52.53
C ASN A 101 -3.14 -7.53 51.84
N VAL A 102 -3.72 -8.74 51.84
CA VAL A 102 -5.16 -8.97 51.73
C VAL A 102 -5.58 -9.70 53.01
N ASP A 103 -6.62 -9.20 53.67
CA ASP A 103 -7.19 -9.80 54.88
C ASP A 103 -8.71 -9.93 54.77
N SER A 104 -9.25 -10.86 55.55
CA SER A 104 -10.68 -11.20 55.77
C SER A 104 -11.43 -12.02 54.68
N ALA A 105 -11.52 -13.33 54.95
CA ALA A 105 -12.73 -14.13 54.75
C ALA A 105 -13.39 -14.39 56.13
N PRO A 106 -14.63 -14.92 56.22
CA PRO A 106 -14.76 -16.39 56.35
C PRO A 106 -16.06 -17.01 55.79
N GLY A 107 -16.07 -18.34 55.57
CA GLY A 107 -17.32 -19.10 55.40
C GLY A 107 -17.24 -20.42 54.59
N THR A 108 -16.96 -21.54 55.25
CA THR A 108 -17.20 -22.95 54.79
C THR A 108 -17.81 -23.73 55.98
N PRO A 109 -18.51 -24.89 55.84
CA PRO A 109 -18.05 -26.20 55.29
C PRO A 109 -19.11 -26.84 54.34
N VAL A 110 -19.17 -28.13 53.93
CA VAL A 110 -18.46 -29.40 54.26
C VAL A 110 -18.28 -30.27 52.99
N THR A 111 -17.49 -31.35 53.08
CA THR A 111 -17.36 -32.51 52.15
C THR A 111 -18.18 -33.72 52.70
N PRO A 112 -18.06 -35.02 52.28
CA PRO A 112 -17.20 -35.68 51.27
C PRO A 112 -17.83 -36.83 50.42
N SER A 113 -17.10 -37.35 49.40
CA SER A 113 -16.74 -38.79 49.23
C SER A 113 -16.29 -39.18 47.79
N SER A 114 -15.18 -39.92 47.66
CA SER A 114 -14.71 -40.65 46.45
C SER A 114 -15.19 -42.14 46.49
N PRO A 115 -14.88 -43.12 45.58
CA PRO A 115 -13.58 -43.37 44.92
C PRO A 115 -13.52 -44.01 43.49
N SER A 116 -12.31 -43.94 42.89
CA SER A 116 -11.60 -44.88 41.97
C SER A 116 -12.31 -45.79 40.94
N LEU A 117 -11.73 -45.88 39.72
CA LEU A 117 -10.88 -47.03 39.30
C LEU A 117 -10.27 -46.86 37.89
N ALA A 118 -9.04 -47.37 37.71
CA ALA A 118 -8.42 -47.71 36.41
C ALA A 118 -8.20 -49.24 36.37
N PRO A 119 -7.84 -49.86 35.22
CA PRO A 119 -6.42 -50.30 35.11
C PRO A 119 -5.79 -50.53 33.69
N LYS A 120 -4.49 -50.18 33.62
CA LYS A 120 -3.34 -50.96 33.07
C LYS A 120 -3.09 -51.20 31.56
N SER A 121 -1.78 -51.29 31.28
CA SER A 121 -1.03 -51.48 30.02
C SER A 121 -0.55 -52.95 29.83
N PRO A 122 0.18 -53.27 28.73
CA PRO A 122 1.68 -53.28 28.73
C PRO A 122 2.33 -52.74 27.42
N THR A 123 3.42 -51.96 27.42
CA THR A 123 4.86 -52.27 27.66
C THR A 123 5.63 -52.85 26.44
N LEU A 124 6.64 -52.13 25.93
CA LEU A 124 8.01 -52.63 25.65
C LEU A 124 8.97 -51.53 25.11
N SER A 125 10.26 -51.66 25.40
CA SER A 125 11.39 -50.87 24.86
C SER A 125 12.63 -51.78 24.82
N PRO A 126 13.69 -51.43 24.08
CA PRO A 126 14.96 -51.19 24.78
C PRO A 126 15.82 -50.04 24.21
N SER A 127 16.84 -49.68 24.99
CA SER A 127 17.81 -48.59 24.78
C SER A 127 19.01 -48.97 23.91
N LEU A 128 19.82 -47.97 23.50
CA LEU A 128 21.30 -48.02 23.52
C LEU A 128 21.93 -46.63 23.29
N THR A 129 23.03 -46.34 23.98
CA THR A 129 23.97 -45.22 23.72
C THR A 129 25.38 -45.80 23.51
N PRO A 130 26.35 -45.06 22.92
CA PRO A 130 27.47 -44.62 23.77
C PRO A 130 28.28 -43.35 23.34
N LYS A 131 28.82 -42.68 24.37
CA LYS A 131 30.15 -42.02 24.49
C LYS A 131 30.53 -40.78 23.65
N SER A 132 31.05 -39.79 24.38
CA SER A 132 31.85 -38.62 23.94
C SER A 132 33.36 -38.85 24.15
N PRO A 133 34.23 -37.93 23.65
CA PRO A 133 35.11 -37.22 24.59
C PRO A 133 35.31 -35.71 24.27
N LYS A 134 35.94 -34.99 25.23
CA LYS A 134 36.20 -33.53 25.22
C LYS A 134 37.68 -33.19 24.93
N LEU A 135 37.93 -31.99 24.40
CA LEU A 135 39.12 -31.11 24.60
C LEU A 135 38.57 -29.66 24.47
N GLY A 136 38.92 -28.63 25.24
CA GLY A 136 40.26 -28.10 25.57
C GLY A 136 40.73 -27.18 24.42
N SER A 137 40.97 -25.86 24.56
CA SER A 137 41.24 -25.05 25.77
C SER A 137 41.26 -23.53 25.51
N LYS A 138 41.21 -22.73 26.60
CA LYS A 138 41.83 -21.40 26.84
C LYS A 138 41.72 -20.24 25.82
N SER A 139 41.16 -19.13 26.31
CA SER A 139 41.36 -17.76 25.83
C SER A 139 42.57 -17.06 26.50
N PRO A 140 43.03 -15.91 25.97
CA PRO A 140 43.49 -14.82 26.82
C PRO A 140 42.89 -13.44 26.46
N LYS A 141 42.77 -12.58 27.48
CA LYS A 141 42.35 -11.16 27.39
C LYS A 141 43.57 -10.24 27.19
N LEU A 142 43.39 -9.09 26.53
CA LEU A 142 44.10 -7.79 26.67
C LEU A 142 43.51 -6.83 25.62
N SER A 143 43.43 -5.50 25.74
CA SER A 143 43.38 -4.56 26.89
C SER A 143 43.06 -3.16 26.33
N ALA A 144 42.31 -2.32 27.05
CA ALA A 144 41.93 -1.00 26.54
C ALA A 144 43.05 0.06 26.60
N LYS A 145 43.08 0.98 25.63
CA LYS A 145 43.69 2.32 25.75
C LYS A 145 42.81 3.37 25.06
N LYS A 146 42.82 4.59 25.59
CA LYS A 146 41.82 5.65 25.34
C LYS A 146 42.49 7.02 25.28
N GLU A 147 42.63 7.60 24.09
CA GLU A 147 42.98 9.00 23.78
C GLU A 147 42.51 9.28 22.33
N LYS A 148 42.15 10.48 21.85
CA LYS A 148 41.82 11.80 22.43
C LYS A 148 40.93 12.53 21.39
N ARG A 149 40.00 13.39 21.82
CA ARG A 149 39.23 14.26 20.89
C ARG A 149 40.10 15.43 20.39
N SER A 150 39.99 15.79 19.11
CA SER A 150 40.42 17.10 18.60
C SER A 150 39.65 17.57 17.36
N SER A 151 38.65 18.42 17.60
CA SER A 151 38.51 19.74 16.96
C SER A 151 38.57 19.90 15.41
N PHE A 152 37.41 20.28 14.88
CA PHE A 152 37.17 21.30 13.83
C PHE A 152 37.13 20.94 12.33
N ASN A 153 35.99 21.33 11.74
CA ASN A 153 35.70 21.47 10.32
C ASN A 153 36.77 22.24 9.54
N ARG A 154 37.13 21.75 8.35
CA ARG A 154 37.44 22.63 7.22
C ARG A 154 37.26 21.99 5.84
N PHE A 155 36.44 22.65 5.03
CA PHE A 155 36.49 22.77 3.57
C PHE A 155 36.08 21.59 2.65
N LEU A 156 35.11 21.94 1.80
CA LEU A 156 34.77 21.31 0.53
C LEU A 156 35.91 21.41 -0.50
N ARG A 157 35.72 20.70 -1.64
CA ARG A 157 36.49 20.79 -2.91
C ARG A 157 37.80 19.95 -2.86
N ARG A 158 38.13 19.09 -3.83
CA ARG A 158 37.93 19.24 -5.28
C ARG A 158 38.27 17.97 -6.10
N LYS A 159 37.53 17.78 -7.22
CA LYS A 159 37.91 17.15 -8.51
C LYS A 159 38.14 15.62 -8.64
N SER A 160 37.63 15.15 -9.79
CA SER A 160 37.96 13.91 -10.48
C SER A 160 39.40 13.87 -11.03
N ASN A 161 39.97 12.67 -11.21
CA ASN A 161 40.26 12.13 -12.55
C ASN A 161 40.76 10.66 -12.55
N SER A 162 40.13 9.87 -13.43
CA SER A 162 40.67 8.76 -14.26
C SER A 162 41.60 7.66 -13.69
N ASN A 163 41.06 6.43 -13.78
CA ASN A 163 41.67 5.23 -14.37
C ASN A 163 42.57 4.26 -13.56
N ILE A 164 42.28 2.98 -13.83
CA ILE A 164 43.03 1.72 -13.60
C ILE A 164 42.66 0.91 -12.34
N SER A 165 42.64 -0.40 -12.58
CA SER A 165 41.96 -1.50 -11.88
C SER A 165 42.66 -2.02 -10.63
N GLY A 166 41.86 -2.49 -9.66
CA GLY A 166 42.27 -3.43 -8.62
C GLY A 166 41.04 -3.89 -7.81
N ASN A 167 40.88 -5.21 -7.63
CA ASN A 167 39.89 -5.76 -6.69
C ASN A 167 40.26 -5.36 -5.26
N GLU A 168 39.30 -4.90 -4.46
CA GLU A 168 38.99 -5.53 -3.16
C GLU A 168 37.66 -5.01 -2.58
N SER A 169 37.08 -5.80 -1.69
CA SER A 169 35.73 -5.62 -1.15
C SER A 169 35.68 -4.67 0.06
N SER A 170 34.64 -3.84 0.12
CA SER A 170 34.18 -3.22 1.36
C SER A 170 32.65 -3.19 1.41
N SER A 171 32.08 -3.69 2.50
CA SER A 171 30.65 -3.78 2.76
C SER A 171 30.01 -2.42 3.05
N GLU A 172 28.94 -2.07 2.32
CA GLU A 172 28.02 -1.00 2.69
C GLU A 172 26.77 -1.58 3.37
N THR A 173 26.36 -0.96 4.48
CA THR A 173 25.08 -1.25 5.16
C THR A 173 23.94 -0.51 4.47
N PRO A 174 22.84 -1.18 4.06
CA PRO A 174 21.76 -0.52 3.33
C PRO A 174 20.96 0.42 4.23
N THR A 175 20.83 1.67 3.82
CA THR A 175 19.88 2.64 4.37
C THR A 175 18.45 2.28 3.93
N SER A 176 17.47 2.36 4.84
CA SER A 176 16.08 2.04 4.48
C SER A 176 15.49 3.10 3.57
N GLY A 177 14.94 2.69 2.42
CA GLY A 177 14.11 3.55 1.56
C GLY A 177 14.60 3.74 0.13
N SER A 178 15.87 3.45 -0.17
CA SER A 178 16.41 3.50 -1.54
C SER A 178 16.99 2.15 -1.95
N PRO A 179 16.68 1.63 -3.15
CA PRO A 179 17.21 0.34 -3.59
C PRO A 179 18.72 0.42 -3.82
N PRO A 180 19.49 -0.64 -3.55
CA PRO A 180 20.87 -0.72 -4.00
C PRO A 180 20.90 -0.64 -5.53
N CYS A 181 21.73 0.25 -6.08
CA CYS A 181 21.90 0.43 -7.51
C CYS A 181 22.46 -0.84 -8.16
N HIS A 182 21.58 -1.73 -8.63
CA HIS A 182 21.71 -2.63 -9.79
C HIS A 182 20.59 -3.69 -9.75
N TYR A 183 19.37 -3.29 -10.11
CA TYR A 183 18.38 -4.27 -10.57
C TYR A 183 18.91 -4.94 -11.83
N ASN A 184 18.77 -6.27 -11.91
CA ASN A 184 18.71 -6.97 -13.18
C ASN A 184 17.50 -6.41 -13.94
N THR A 185 17.73 -5.41 -14.80
CA THR A 185 16.71 -4.88 -15.69
C THR A 185 16.45 -5.91 -16.79
N PRO A 186 15.28 -6.57 -16.82
CA PRO A 186 14.92 -7.38 -17.97
C PRO A 186 14.71 -6.41 -19.14
N LYS A 187 15.54 -6.51 -20.19
CA LYS A 187 15.51 -5.61 -21.35
C LYS A 187 14.27 -5.90 -22.20
N TYR A 188 13.17 -5.18 -21.97
CA TYR A 188 11.93 -5.32 -22.74
C TYR A 188 11.27 -3.97 -22.99
N LYS A 189 11.36 -3.48 -24.23
CA LYS A 189 10.61 -2.29 -24.67
C LYS A 189 9.10 -2.57 -24.59
N GLY A 190 8.40 -1.89 -23.68
CA GLY A 190 6.97 -2.01 -23.46
C GLY A 190 6.45 -1.11 -22.34
N LEU A 191 5.17 -1.29 -21.96
CA LEU A 191 4.51 -0.53 -20.87
C LEU A 191 5.20 -0.66 -19.49
N SER A 192 6.13 -1.61 -19.33
CA SER A 192 6.90 -1.88 -18.10
C SER A 192 8.22 -1.09 -18.00
N GLU A 193 8.60 -0.33 -19.03
CA GLU A 193 9.77 0.57 -19.00
C GLU A 193 9.40 2.05 -18.76
N ILE A 194 8.31 2.34 -18.02
CA ILE A 194 8.10 3.71 -17.51
C ILE A 194 9.20 4.03 -16.49
N LYS A 195 9.91 5.14 -16.74
CA LYS A 195 10.96 5.68 -15.87
C LYS A 195 10.78 7.18 -15.70
N LEU A 196 11.21 7.70 -14.55
CA LEU A 196 11.20 9.14 -14.23
C LEU A 196 12.37 9.93 -14.86
N ASP A 197 13.18 9.31 -15.72
CA ASP A 197 14.30 9.95 -16.42
C ASP A 197 13.92 10.58 -17.77
N ASN A 198 12.74 10.24 -18.31
CA ASN A 198 12.20 10.80 -19.55
C ASN A 198 11.90 12.30 -19.43
N ASP A 199 12.13 13.06 -20.52
CA ASP A 199 11.71 14.46 -20.62
C ASP A 199 10.17 14.62 -20.45
N ASN A 200 9.40 13.56 -20.71
CA ASN A 200 7.94 13.45 -20.59
C ASN A 200 7.47 12.85 -19.24
N ILE A 201 8.07 13.27 -18.12
CA ILE A 201 7.77 12.70 -16.79
C ILE A 201 6.29 12.82 -16.37
N LEU A 202 5.61 13.90 -16.76
CA LEU A 202 4.19 14.10 -16.44
C LEU A 202 3.26 13.19 -17.26
N ASP A 203 3.59 12.91 -18.53
CA ASP A 203 2.87 11.90 -19.32
C ASP A 203 3.07 10.50 -18.74
N SER A 204 4.29 10.20 -18.27
CA SER A 204 4.59 8.95 -17.55
C SER A 204 3.75 8.79 -16.28
N MET A 205 3.59 9.86 -15.49
CA MET A 205 2.70 9.87 -14.32
C MET A 205 1.22 9.78 -14.70
N LYS A 206 0.79 10.41 -15.80
CA LYS A 206 -0.59 10.31 -16.31
C LYS A 206 -0.92 8.90 -16.78
N GLU A 207 -0.03 8.27 -17.55
CA GLU A 207 -0.18 6.88 -17.99
C GLU A 207 -0.14 5.92 -16.78
N GLU A 208 0.65 6.18 -15.74
CA GLU A 208 0.57 5.41 -14.49
C GLU A 208 -0.71 5.62 -13.70
N PHE A 209 -1.29 6.82 -13.73
CA PHE A 209 -2.55 7.10 -13.05
C PHE A 209 -3.71 6.30 -13.65
N PHE A 210 -3.86 6.33 -14.98
CA PHE A 210 -4.89 5.54 -15.65
C PHE A 210 -4.62 4.03 -15.53
N TYR A 211 -3.36 3.59 -15.60
CA TYR A 211 -2.99 2.19 -15.40
C TYR A 211 -3.33 1.69 -13.98
N MET A 212 -3.03 2.49 -12.96
CA MET A 212 -3.40 2.22 -11.57
C MET A 212 -4.92 2.12 -11.42
N MET A 213 -5.71 2.89 -12.17
CA MET A 213 -7.17 2.86 -12.15
C MET A 213 -7.80 1.65 -12.83
N SER A 214 -7.08 0.93 -13.69
CA SER A 214 -7.71 0.06 -14.69
C SER A 214 -8.57 -1.10 -14.20
N CYS A 215 -8.45 -1.49 -12.93
CA CYS A 215 -9.26 -2.55 -12.32
C CYS A 215 -10.41 -2.02 -11.45
N ASP A 216 -10.43 -0.71 -11.21
CA ASP A 216 -11.44 0.06 -10.49
C ASP A 216 -12.30 0.89 -11.47
N GLU A 217 -13.33 1.57 -10.98
CA GLU A 217 -13.89 2.73 -11.69
C GLU A 217 -12.95 3.94 -11.45
N PRO A 218 -12.61 4.76 -12.46
CA PRO A 218 -11.67 5.89 -12.28
C PRO A 218 -12.05 6.82 -11.12
N ASP A 219 -13.34 7.11 -10.95
CA ASP A 219 -13.80 7.94 -9.83
C ASP A 219 -13.66 7.26 -8.47
N SER A 220 -13.76 5.92 -8.37
CA SER A 220 -13.53 5.20 -7.10
C SER A 220 -12.12 5.49 -6.58
N VAL A 221 -11.11 5.43 -7.46
CA VAL A 221 -9.72 5.72 -7.09
C VAL A 221 -9.52 7.20 -6.72
N ALA A 222 -10.10 8.14 -7.49
CA ALA A 222 -10.07 9.56 -7.14
C ALA A 222 -10.69 9.84 -5.76
N LEU A 223 -11.83 9.20 -5.47
CA LEU A 223 -12.54 9.32 -4.21
C LEU A 223 -11.74 8.73 -3.03
N ARG A 224 -10.96 7.65 -3.21
CA ARG A 224 -10.05 7.13 -2.17
C ARG A 224 -9.04 8.19 -1.71
N PHE A 225 -8.41 8.92 -2.65
CA PHE A 225 -7.48 10.00 -2.32
C PHE A 225 -8.18 11.21 -1.66
N LEU A 226 -9.37 11.58 -2.14
CA LEU A 226 -10.18 12.65 -1.54
C LEU A 226 -10.57 12.32 -0.10
N ARG A 227 -11.15 11.15 0.16
CA ARG A 227 -11.54 10.69 1.51
C ARG A 227 -10.32 10.63 2.45
N ALA A 228 -9.22 10.03 2.01
CA ALA A 228 -7.97 9.94 2.78
C ALA A 228 -7.31 11.30 3.09
N ARG A 229 -7.74 12.38 2.44
CA ARG A 229 -7.30 13.76 2.72
C ARG A 229 -8.46 14.67 3.12
N LYS A 230 -9.54 14.09 3.67
CA LYS A 230 -10.71 14.79 4.25
C LYS A 230 -11.32 15.80 3.27
N TRP A 231 -11.44 15.39 2.01
CA TRP A 231 -11.96 16.17 0.89
C TRP A 231 -11.17 17.45 0.53
N ASN A 232 -9.96 17.62 1.05
CA ASN A 232 -9.05 18.69 0.62
C ASN A 232 -8.39 18.32 -0.71
N VAL A 233 -8.85 18.93 -1.80
CA VAL A 233 -8.39 18.69 -3.18
C VAL A 233 -6.87 18.78 -3.33
N ASN A 234 -6.25 19.86 -2.84
CA ASN A 234 -4.80 20.07 -2.96
C ASN A 234 -3.99 18.97 -2.26
N ARG A 235 -4.38 18.58 -1.04
CA ARG A 235 -3.72 17.50 -0.29
C ARG A 235 -3.97 16.13 -0.95
N ALA A 236 -5.15 15.90 -1.54
CA ALA A 236 -5.46 14.68 -2.29
C ALA A 236 -4.61 14.56 -3.57
N VAL A 237 -4.49 15.64 -4.36
CA VAL A 237 -3.60 15.68 -5.54
C VAL A 237 -2.15 15.45 -5.14
N LYS A 238 -1.64 16.12 -4.08
CA LYS A 238 -0.27 15.91 -3.56
C LYS A 238 0.01 14.45 -3.15
N MET A 239 -0.97 13.80 -2.52
CA MET A 239 -0.89 12.37 -2.17
C MET A 239 -0.87 11.48 -3.41
N THR A 240 -1.69 11.83 -4.40
CA THR A 240 -1.79 11.09 -5.67
C THR A 240 -0.48 11.16 -6.44
N THR A 241 0.09 12.34 -6.64
CA THR A 241 1.35 12.50 -7.39
C THR A 241 2.53 11.82 -6.70
N ALA A 242 2.60 11.88 -5.36
CA ALA A 242 3.59 11.13 -4.60
C ALA A 242 3.42 9.60 -4.70
N CYS A 243 2.17 9.09 -4.76
CA CYS A 243 1.90 7.69 -5.02
C CYS A 243 2.35 7.27 -6.43
N LEU A 244 2.02 8.07 -7.46
CA LEU A 244 2.44 7.81 -8.84
C LEU A 244 3.95 7.80 -9.02
N GLN A 245 4.66 8.76 -8.40
CA GLN A 245 6.11 8.77 -8.37
C GLN A 245 6.65 7.45 -7.81
N TRP A 246 6.20 7.08 -6.60
CA TRP A 246 6.66 5.88 -5.92
C TRP A 246 6.34 4.59 -6.69
N ARG A 247 5.16 4.49 -7.33
CA ARG A 247 4.79 3.32 -8.16
C ARG A 247 5.74 3.12 -9.34
N ILE A 248 6.22 4.21 -9.94
CA ILE A 248 7.21 4.19 -11.02
C ILE A 248 8.60 3.84 -10.47
N GLU A 249 9.04 4.46 -9.37
CA GLU A 249 10.36 4.21 -8.75
C GLU A 249 10.51 2.78 -8.23
N TRP A 250 9.46 2.25 -7.60
CA TRP A 250 9.39 0.88 -7.11
C TRP A 250 9.18 -0.13 -8.26
N ASN A 251 8.78 0.35 -9.44
CA ASN A 251 8.48 -0.43 -10.64
C ASN A 251 7.40 -1.50 -10.43
N VAL A 252 6.24 -1.06 -9.93
CA VAL A 252 5.08 -1.93 -9.66
C VAL A 252 4.59 -2.68 -10.92
N ARG A 253 4.74 -2.07 -12.10
CA ARG A 253 4.40 -2.71 -13.38
C ARG A 253 5.25 -3.94 -13.68
N ALA A 254 6.57 -3.85 -13.51
CA ALA A 254 7.45 -4.99 -13.74
C ALA A 254 7.14 -6.14 -12.77
N LEU A 255 6.80 -5.83 -11.51
CA LEU A 255 6.35 -6.86 -10.56
C LEU A 255 5.09 -7.59 -11.07
N LEU A 256 4.10 -6.86 -11.58
CA LEU A 256 2.88 -7.47 -12.13
C LEU A 256 3.13 -8.23 -13.44
N GLU A 257 4.10 -7.78 -14.27
CA GLU A 257 4.49 -8.47 -15.51
C GLU A 257 5.20 -9.80 -15.24
N VAL A 258 5.95 -9.94 -14.15
CA VAL A 258 6.57 -11.21 -13.73
C VAL A 258 5.68 -12.03 -12.78
N GLY A 259 4.79 -11.39 -12.02
CA GLY A 259 3.95 -12.02 -11.00
C GLY A 259 4.76 -12.66 -9.88
N GLU A 260 4.29 -13.79 -9.35
CA GLU A 260 4.99 -14.53 -8.30
C GLU A 260 6.37 -15.05 -8.71
N GLN A 261 6.66 -15.16 -10.01
CA GLN A 261 7.99 -15.54 -10.51
C GLN A 261 9.07 -14.48 -10.22
N GLY A 262 8.68 -13.25 -9.86
CA GLY A 262 9.59 -12.20 -9.38
C GLY A 262 9.90 -12.26 -7.88
N ILE A 263 9.27 -13.16 -7.14
CA ILE A 263 9.46 -13.38 -5.70
C ILE A 263 10.35 -14.63 -5.55
N ASP A 264 11.18 -14.65 -4.52
CA ASP A 264 11.89 -15.88 -4.15
C ASP A 264 10.92 -17.06 -3.97
N ASP A 265 11.21 -18.17 -4.66
CA ASP A 265 10.35 -19.34 -4.77
C ASP A 265 10.13 -20.05 -3.42
N ASP A 266 11.17 -20.15 -2.58
CA ASP A 266 11.05 -20.70 -1.23
C ASP A 266 10.22 -19.77 -0.33
N VAL A 267 10.39 -18.45 -0.44
CA VAL A 267 9.55 -17.46 0.24
C VAL A 267 8.08 -17.61 -0.15
N PHE A 268 7.76 -17.77 -1.44
CA PHE A 268 6.37 -17.93 -1.90
C PHE A 268 5.78 -19.27 -1.46
N LYS A 269 6.56 -20.36 -1.56
CA LYS A 269 6.19 -21.72 -1.09
C LYS A 269 5.82 -21.77 0.39
N THR A 270 6.40 -20.93 1.25
CA THR A 270 6.02 -20.90 2.67
C THR A 270 4.53 -20.63 2.90
N GLY A 271 3.85 -19.93 1.98
CA GLY A 271 2.51 -19.39 2.21
C GLY A 271 2.46 -18.51 3.45
N LYS A 272 3.52 -17.74 3.74
CA LYS A 272 3.53 -16.81 4.88
C LYS A 272 2.49 -15.70 4.72
N ALA A 273 2.11 -15.38 3.49
CA ALA A 273 0.94 -14.56 3.19
C ALA A 273 0.31 -14.96 1.84
N PHE A 274 -1.02 -14.98 1.75
CA PHE A 274 -1.78 -15.32 0.54
C PHE A 274 -3.22 -14.78 0.61
N ILE A 275 -3.88 -14.63 -0.54
CA ILE A 275 -5.30 -14.26 -0.63
C ILE A 275 -6.16 -15.53 -0.69
N PHE A 276 -7.18 -15.66 0.18
CA PHE A 276 -8.16 -16.74 0.09
C PHE A 276 -9.46 -16.42 0.84
N GLY A 277 -10.59 -16.62 0.18
CA GLY A 277 -11.92 -16.42 0.75
C GLY A 277 -12.31 -14.95 0.91
N LYS A 278 -13.49 -14.72 1.49
CA LYS A 278 -14.06 -13.39 1.71
C LYS A 278 -14.62 -13.25 3.12
N ASP A 279 -14.69 -12.02 3.63
CA ASP A 279 -15.48 -11.72 4.82
C ASP A 279 -16.98 -11.50 4.50
N LYS A 280 -17.78 -11.25 5.53
CA LYS A 280 -19.24 -11.07 5.40
C LYS A 280 -19.66 -9.80 4.64
N GLU A 281 -18.74 -8.88 4.37
CA GLU A 281 -18.94 -7.69 3.53
C GLU A 281 -18.45 -7.95 2.08
N ASP A 282 -18.26 -9.22 1.71
CA ASP A 282 -17.71 -9.69 0.42
C ASP A 282 -16.28 -9.20 0.12
N ARG A 283 -15.54 -8.70 1.13
CA ARG A 283 -14.17 -8.20 0.98
C ARG A 283 -13.18 -9.35 0.86
N PRO A 284 -12.30 -9.37 -0.17
CA PRO A 284 -11.24 -10.39 -0.28
C PRO A 284 -10.35 -10.43 0.96
N LEU A 285 -10.06 -11.63 1.45
CA LEU A 285 -9.22 -11.87 2.63
C LEU A 285 -7.76 -12.10 2.24
N SER A 286 -6.86 -11.26 2.75
CA SER A 286 -5.41 -11.53 2.78
C SER A 286 -5.04 -12.16 4.12
N ILE A 287 -4.59 -13.41 4.11
CA ILE A 287 -4.18 -14.17 5.29
C ILE A 287 -2.66 -14.07 5.43
N VAL A 288 -2.16 -13.60 6.57
CA VAL A 288 -0.74 -13.45 6.91
C VAL A 288 -0.43 -14.32 8.13
N ARG A 289 0.33 -15.39 7.93
CA ARG A 289 0.73 -16.36 8.96
C ARG A 289 2.10 -15.96 9.52
N VAL A 290 2.11 -15.13 10.56
CA VAL A 290 3.29 -14.39 11.02
C VAL A 290 4.42 -15.33 11.49
N ARG A 291 4.09 -16.54 11.99
CA ARG A 291 5.07 -17.58 12.37
C ARG A 291 6.06 -17.95 11.26
N PHE A 292 5.70 -17.78 9.98
CA PHE A 292 6.57 -18.06 8.82
C PHE A 292 7.40 -16.86 8.34
N HIS A 293 7.23 -15.67 8.93
CA HIS A 293 8.12 -14.55 8.65
C HIS A 293 9.38 -14.64 9.54
N ASN A 294 10.58 -14.58 8.96
CA ASN A 294 11.84 -14.58 9.72
C ASN A 294 12.86 -13.63 9.09
N LYS A 295 13.05 -12.48 9.74
CA LYS A 295 13.97 -11.40 9.33
C LYS A 295 15.45 -11.80 9.24
N ASN A 296 15.82 -12.92 9.86
CA ASN A 296 17.20 -13.41 9.86
C ASN A 296 17.50 -14.32 8.66
N THR A 297 16.49 -14.81 7.95
CA THR A 297 16.64 -15.78 6.84
C THR A 297 16.06 -15.28 5.53
N VAL A 298 15.06 -14.39 5.56
CA VAL A 298 14.48 -13.77 4.36
C VAL A 298 14.92 -12.31 4.30
N PRO A 299 15.54 -11.84 3.20
CA PRO A 299 15.86 -10.43 3.03
C PRO A 299 14.61 -9.56 3.13
N LEU A 300 14.74 -8.36 3.72
CA LEU A 300 13.65 -7.39 3.87
C LEU A 300 12.90 -7.18 2.53
N PHE A 301 13.65 -6.90 1.46
CA PHE A 301 13.11 -6.64 0.12
C PHE A 301 12.29 -7.81 -0.48
N GLU A 302 12.61 -9.07 -0.17
CA GLU A 302 11.77 -10.21 -0.61
C GLU A 302 10.40 -10.22 0.10
N SER A 303 10.35 -9.76 1.35
CA SER A 303 9.08 -9.59 2.09
C SER A 303 8.30 -8.37 1.60
N GLU A 304 8.99 -7.28 1.25
CA GLU A 304 8.39 -6.10 0.60
C GLU A 304 7.80 -6.47 -0.77
N LYS A 305 8.53 -7.19 -1.62
CA LYS A 305 8.01 -7.70 -2.91
C LYS A 305 6.78 -8.59 -2.74
N LEU A 306 6.78 -9.52 -1.79
CA LEU A 306 5.59 -10.34 -1.51
C LEU A 306 4.40 -9.47 -1.06
N THR A 307 4.63 -8.47 -0.21
CA THR A 307 3.58 -7.53 0.21
C THR A 307 3.00 -6.78 -0.99
N MET A 308 3.86 -6.25 -1.86
CA MET A 308 3.46 -5.51 -3.05
C MET A 308 2.67 -6.36 -4.05
N PHE A 309 3.11 -7.60 -4.25
CA PHE A 309 2.38 -8.57 -5.06
C PHE A 309 0.98 -8.81 -4.49
N LEU A 310 0.88 -9.05 -3.18
CA LEU A 310 -0.42 -9.28 -2.52
C LEU A 310 -1.32 -8.04 -2.50
N LEU A 311 -0.77 -6.82 -2.42
CA LEU A 311 -1.56 -5.59 -2.48
C LEU A 311 -2.12 -5.35 -3.88
N GLU A 312 -1.30 -5.45 -4.93
CA GLU A 312 -1.78 -5.28 -6.31
C GLU A 312 -2.70 -6.43 -6.71
N THR A 313 -2.30 -7.69 -6.54
CA THR A 313 -3.12 -8.87 -6.85
C THR A 313 -4.39 -8.93 -6.00
N GLY A 314 -4.36 -8.42 -4.77
CA GLY A 314 -5.53 -8.21 -3.93
C GLY A 314 -6.53 -7.26 -4.58
N ARG A 315 -6.08 -6.12 -5.12
CA ARG A 315 -6.94 -5.20 -5.89
C ARG A 315 -7.53 -5.85 -7.14
N LEU A 316 -6.78 -6.72 -7.83
CA LEU A 316 -7.29 -7.47 -8.98
C LEU A 316 -8.41 -8.48 -8.62
N SER A 317 -8.51 -8.87 -7.34
CA SER A 317 -9.54 -9.78 -6.83
C SER A 317 -10.83 -9.09 -6.37
N ILE A 318 -10.82 -7.75 -6.24
CA ILE A 318 -11.99 -6.97 -5.79
C ILE A 318 -13.06 -6.95 -6.90
N LYS A 319 -14.31 -7.27 -6.54
CA LYS A 319 -15.47 -7.16 -7.42
C LYS A 319 -16.42 -6.06 -6.91
N PRO A 320 -16.95 -5.17 -7.77
CA PRO A 320 -17.94 -4.17 -7.37
C PRO A 320 -19.18 -4.84 -6.72
N PRO A 321 -19.85 -4.19 -5.75
CA PRO A 321 -19.63 -2.82 -5.26
C PRO A 321 -18.53 -2.70 -4.18
N VAL A 322 -17.76 -3.75 -3.91
CA VAL A 322 -16.69 -3.71 -2.91
C VAL A 322 -15.52 -2.84 -3.41
N GLU A 323 -14.94 -2.03 -2.52
CA GLU A 323 -13.74 -1.21 -2.78
C GLU A 323 -12.54 -1.56 -1.87
N MET A 324 -12.68 -2.55 -0.97
CA MET A 324 -11.72 -2.81 0.11
C MET A 324 -11.38 -4.28 0.26
N CYS A 325 -10.18 -4.56 0.77
CA CYS A 325 -9.76 -5.87 1.24
C CYS A 325 -9.73 -5.92 2.77
N SER A 326 -9.68 -7.14 3.30
CA SER A 326 -9.58 -7.41 4.73
C SER A 326 -8.33 -8.24 5.01
N ILE A 327 -7.64 -7.98 6.11
CA ILE A 327 -6.36 -8.62 6.43
C ILE A 327 -6.48 -9.42 7.74
N VAL A 328 -5.93 -10.63 7.76
CA VAL A 328 -5.87 -11.50 8.94
C VAL A 328 -4.41 -11.77 9.27
N PHE A 329 -3.92 -11.23 10.38
CA PHE A 329 -2.61 -11.57 10.95
C PHE A 329 -2.79 -12.71 11.97
N ASP A 330 -2.46 -13.94 11.56
CA ASP A 330 -2.37 -15.08 12.46
C ASP A 330 -1.05 -15.04 13.24
N MET A 331 -1.17 -14.74 14.54
CA MET A 331 -0.07 -14.62 15.50
C MET A 331 0.18 -15.91 16.29
N THR A 332 -0.51 -17.01 15.96
CA THR A 332 -0.25 -18.32 16.56
C THR A 332 1.22 -18.70 16.31
N ASP A 333 1.91 -19.20 17.35
CA ASP A 333 3.36 -19.48 17.38
C ASP A 333 4.29 -18.26 17.13
N PHE A 334 3.80 -17.04 17.30
CA PHE A 334 4.64 -15.84 17.19
C PHE A 334 5.76 -15.78 18.24
N SER A 335 6.94 -15.34 17.78
CA SER A 335 8.15 -15.11 18.57
C SER A 335 8.90 -13.85 18.11
N MET A 336 9.92 -13.42 18.87
CA MET A 336 10.66 -12.19 18.57
C MET A 336 11.55 -12.25 17.31
N THR A 337 11.76 -13.43 16.71
CA THR A 337 12.39 -13.55 15.38
C THR A 337 11.44 -13.16 14.26
N ASN A 338 10.12 -13.28 14.48
CA ASN A 338 9.09 -12.87 13.53
C ASN A 338 8.82 -11.34 13.55
N MET A 339 9.25 -10.63 14.60
CA MET A 339 9.07 -9.17 14.71
C MET A 339 10.14 -8.40 13.94
N ASP A 340 9.75 -7.86 12.78
CA ASP A 340 10.60 -7.10 11.87
C ASP A 340 10.09 -5.65 11.77
N TYR A 341 10.68 -4.73 12.55
CA TYR A 341 10.21 -3.35 12.60
C TYR A 341 10.39 -2.57 11.27
N PRO A 342 11.52 -2.69 10.53
CA PRO A 342 11.62 -2.16 9.17
C PRO A 342 10.50 -2.65 8.25
N TYR A 343 10.25 -3.95 8.20
CA TYR A 343 9.19 -4.52 7.37
C TYR A 343 7.78 -4.04 7.79
N VAL A 344 7.50 -3.99 9.10
CA VAL A 344 6.22 -3.45 9.59
C VAL A 344 6.07 -1.98 9.19
N LYS A 345 7.12 -1.15 9.31
CA LYS A 345 7.08 0.25 8.83
C LYS A 345 6.77 0.33 7.33
N PHE A 346 7.39 -0.51 6.50
CA PHE A 346 7.09 -0.57 5.07
C PHE A 346 5.61 -0.88 4.79
N VAL A 347 5.06 -1.92 5.43
CA VAL A 347 3.64 -2.33 5.27
C VAL A 347 2.70 -1.19 5.67
N LEU A 348 2.95 -0.53 6.82
CA LEU A 348 2.14 0.61 7.26
C LEU A 348 2.24 1.79 6.29
N HIS A 349 3.45 2.15 5.88
CA HIS A 349 3.68 3.24 4.94
C HIS A 349 2.96 3.02 3.60
N CYS A 350 2.96 1.80 3.08
CA CYS A 350 2.20 1.45 1.88
C CYS A 350 0.69 1.64 2.09
N LEU A 351 0.12 1.05 3.15
CA LEU A 351 -1.32 1.14 3.44
C LEU A 351 -1.80 2.58 3.67
N GLN A 352 -0.97 3.45 4.25
CA GLN A 352 -1.34 4.82 4.61
C GLN A 352 -1.09 5.84 3.49
N ASN A 353 -0.08 5.63 2.64
CA ASN A 353 0.34 6.61 1.63
C ASN A 353 0.04 6.21 0.18
N TYR A 354 0.04 4.91 -0.13
CA TYR A 354 -0.06 4.42 -1.52
C TYR A 354 -1.32 3.59 -1.79
N TYR A 355 -1.94 3.03 -0.75
CA TYR A 355 -3.21 2.29 -0.82
C TYR A 355 -4.30 2.91 0.07
N PRO A 356 -4.58 4.23 -0.04
CA PRO A 356 -5.59 4.89 0.77
C PRO A 356 -6.95 4.21 0.64
N GLU A 357 -7.67 4.11 1.76
CA GLU A 357 -9.06 3.63 1.81
C GLU A 357 -9.27 2.17 1.31
N CYS A 358 -8.21 1.43 0.99
CA CYS A 358 -8.27 0.04 0.54
C CYS A 358 -8.43 -0.98 1.68
N LEU A 359 -8.13 -0.61 2.93
CA LEU A 359 -8.29 -1.49 4.10
C LEU A 359 -9.69 -1.38 4.71
N GLY A 360 -10.39 -2.50 4.79
CA GLY A 360 -11.69 -2.65 5.44
C GLY A 360 -11.60 -3.01 6.92
N VAL A 361 -11.12 -4.22 7.21
CA VAL A 361 -10.87 -4.69 8.58
C VAL A 361 -9.52 -5.41 8.67
N CYS A 362 -8.85 -5.27 9.80
CA CYS A 362 -7.60 -5.96 10.13
C CYS A 362 -7.79 -6.77 11.41
N LEU A 363 -7.75 -8.10 11.31
CA LEU A 363 -7.89 -9.01 12.43
C LEU A 363 -6.51 -9.49 12.88
N ILE A 364 -6.12 -9.19 14.11
CA ILE A 364 -4.94 -9.78 14.75
C ILE A 364 -5.42 -10.96 15.59
N VAL A 365 -5.22 -12.16 15.06
CA VAL A 365 -5.72 -13.43 15.61
C VAL A 365 -4.69 -14.05 16.54
N ASN A 366 -5.10 -14.47 17.74
CA ASN A 366 -4.29 -15.22 18.70
C ASN A 366 -2.98 -14.51 19.12
N ALA A 367 -2.99 -13.17 19.24
CA ALA A 367 -1.82 -12.40 19.68
C ALA A 367 -1.30 -12.87 21.06
N PRO A 368 -0.05 -13.36 21.18
CA PRO A 368 0.49 -13.77 22.48
C PRO A 368 0.83 -12.54 23.32
N TRP A 369 0.89 -12.71 24.65
CA TRP A 369 1.10 -11.61 25.61
C TRP A 369 2.35 -10.76 25.32
N ILE A 370 3.41 -11.36 24.75
CA ILE A 370 4.66 -10.68 24.38
C ILE A 370 4.45 -9.65 23.25
N PHE A 371 3.48 -9.89 22.35
CA PHE A 371 3.14 -8.96 21.27
C PHE A 371 2.57 -7.64 21.78
N ASN A 372 2.04 -7.58 23.01
CA ASN A 372 1.61 -6.33 23.63
C ASN A 372 2.74 -5.29 23.74
N GLY A 373 4.00 -5.74 23.88
CA GLY A 373 5.17 -4.87 23.84
C GLY A 373 5.39 -4.27 22.45
N CYS A 374 5.34 -5.11 21.41
CA CYS A 374 5.45 -4.68 20.02
C CYS A 374 4.30 -3.76 19.60
N TRP A 375 3.06 -4.09 19.99
CA TRP A 375 1.89 -3.28 19.66
C TRP A 375 1.94 -1.86 20.25
N LYS A 376 2.54 -1.68 21.45
CA LYS A 376 2.79 -0.33 22.01
C LYS A 376 3.74 0.52 21.16
N ILE A 377 4.60 -0.11 20.35
CA ILE A 377 5.53 0.57 19.43
C ILE A 377 4.88 0.76 18.05
N ILE A 378 4.06 -0.20 17.60
CA ILE A 378 3.38 -0.17 16.30
C ILE A 378 2.21 0.81 16.30
N LYS A 379 1.36 0.80 17.33
CA LYS A 379 0.12 1.59 17.38
C LYS A 379 0.33 3.09 17.18
N PRO A 380 1.36 3.76 17.73
CA PRO A 380 1.63 5.18 17.47
C PRO A 380 2.00 5.52 16.02
N LEU A 381 2.40 4.53 15.20
CA LEU A 381 2.71 4.71 13.77
C LEU A 381 1.44 4.68 12.90
N LEU A 382 0.33 4.14 13.42
CA LEU A 382 -0.95 4.08 12.74
C LEU A 382 -1.66 5.43 12.86
N ASP A 383 -2.21 5.92 11.75
CA ASP A 383 -3.20 6.99 11.82
C ASP A 383 -4.49 6.48 12.50
N PRO A 384 -5.33 7.38 13.04
CA PRO A 384 -6.53 6.99 13.77
C PRO A 384 -7.55 6.17 12.97
N VAL A 385 -7.61 6.33 11.64
CA VAL A 385 -8.56 5.60 10.77
C VAL A 385 -8.10 4.18 10.54
N VAL A 386 -6.80 3.95 10.29
CA VAL A 386 -6.26 2.59 10.23
C VAL A 386 -6.31 1.93 11.61
N SER A 387 -5.96 2.64 12.68
CA SER A 387 -5.99 2.08 14.04
C SER A 387 -7.40 1.67 14.50
N SER A 388 -8.47 2.31 14.02
CA SER A 388 -9.85 1.93 14.39
C SER A 388 -10.34 0.67 13.69
N LYS A 389 -9.71 0.27 12.57
CA LYS A 389 -10.01 -0.94 11.79
C LYS A 389 -9.27 -2.19 12.30
N VAL A 390 -8.43 -2.08 13.35
CA VAL A 390 -7.64 -3.18 13.90
C VAL A 390 -8.35 -3.80 15.11
N HIS A 391 -8.70 -5.08 15.01
CA HIS A 391 -9.37 -5.84 16.06
C HIS A 391 -8.48 -7.01 16.51
N PHE A 392 -8.30 -7.15 17.83
CA PHE A 392 -7.64 -8.29 18.43
C PHE A 392 -8.70 -9.35 18.74
N VAL A 393 -8.52 -10.56 18.21
CA VAL A 393 -9.52 -11.63 18.29
C VAL A 393 -8.86 -12.98 18.56
N LYS A 394 -9.63 -13.92 19.08
CA LYS A 394 -9.31 -15.36 19.08
C LYS A 394 -9.87 -16.04 17.84
N THR A 395 -9.42 -17.25 17.55
CA THR A 395 -9.92 -18.07 16.45
C THR A 395 -11.45 -18.22 16.45
N GLU A 396 -12.07 -18.43 17.61
CA GLU A 396 -13.52 -18.61 17.72
C GLU A 396 -14.31 -17.34 17.35
N GLU A 397 -13.71 -16.17 17.54
CA GLU A 397 -14.31 -14.86 17.28
C GLU A 397 -14.20 -14.45 15.79
N MET A 398 -13.34 -15.11 15.00
CA MET A 398 -13.24 -14.85 13.55
C MET A 398 -14.58 -15.04 12.83
N LYS A 399 -15.44 -15.94 13.33
CA LYS A 399 -16.80 -16.20 12.82
C LYS A 399 -17.74 -15.00 12.95
N GLN A 400 -17.39 -13.97 13.71
CA GLN A 400 -18.12 -12.71 13.74
C GLN A 400 -17.95 -11.95 12.42
N TYR A 401 -16.74 -12.01 11.82
CA TYR A 401 -16.34 -11.27 10.62
C TYR A 401 -16.43 -12.09 9.33
N ILE A 402 -16.11 -13.39 9.39
CA ILE A 402 -16.00 -14.30 8.24
C ILE A 402 -17.07 -15.40 8.40
N SER A 403 -17.73 -15.83 7.32
CA SER A 403 -18.69 -16.94 7.38
C SER A 403 -17.97 -18.30 7.44
N GLU A 404 -18.61 -19.33 7.98
CA GLU A 404 -17.93 -20.62 8.21
C GLU A 404 -17.47 -21.30 6.91
N ASP A 405 -18.21 -21.11 5.81
CA ASP A 405 -17.90 -21.63 4.48
C ASP A 405 -16.75 -20.90 3.78
N GLN A 406 -16.41 -19.68 4.20
CA GLN A 406 -15.26 -18.91 3.71
C GLN A 406 -14.02 -19.08 4.61
N LEU A 407 -14.23 -19.50 5.86
CA LEU A 407 -13.17 -19.66 6.86
C LEU A 407 -12.53 -21.06 6.75
N MET A 408 -11.19 -21.11 6.63
CA MET A 408 -10.44 -22.37 6.61
C MET A 408 -10.64 -23.20 7.89
N LYS A 409 -10.62 -24.53 7.75
CA LYS A 409 -10.69 -25.49 8.88
C LYS A 409 -9.68 -25.23 10.00
N ILE A 410 -8.47 -24.76 9.69
CA ILE A 410 -7.44 -24.41 10.69
C ILE A 410 -7.88 -23.26 11.62
N TYR A 411 -8.89 -22.49 11.22
CA TYR A 411 -9.51 -21.42 12.00
C TYR A 411 -10.95 -21.77 12.43
N GLY A 412 -11.33 -23.05 12.42
CA GLY A 412 -12.62 -23.53 12.92
C GLY A 412 -13.81 -23.32 11.97
N GLY A 413 -13.57 -22.96 10.71
CA GLY A 413 -14.59 -22.98 9.66
C GLY A 413 -14.75 -24.36 8.99
N THR A 414 -15.57 -24.43 7.95
CA THR A 414 -15.84 -25.65 7.19
C THR A 414 -15.01 -25.76 5.90
N ASN A 415 -14.42 -24.64 5.42
CA ASN A 415 -13.68 -24.61 4.17
C ASN A 415 -12.40 -25.46 4.23
N SER A 416 -12.25 -26.39 3.28
CA SER A 416 -11.11 -27.31 3.20
C SER A 416 -9.90 -26.76 2.45
N PHE A 417 -9.86 -25.48 2.11
CA PHE A 417 -8.69 -24.88 1.48
C PHE A 417 -7.47 -24.95 2.41
N GLU A 418 -6.36 -25.41 1.84
CA GLU A 418 -5.03 -25.39 2.44
C GLU A 418 -4.08 -24.78 1.40
N TYR A 419 -3.24 -23.84 1.83
CA TYR A 419 -2.26 -23.25 0.92
C TYR A 419 -1.22 -24.30 0.51
N ASN A 420 -1.25 -24.64 -0.77
CA ASN A 420 -0.25 -25.46 -1.45
C ASN A 420 0.13 -24.75 -2.75
N TYR A 421 1.40 -24.37 -2.89
CA TYR A 421 1.84 -23.61 -4.07
C TYR A 421 1.90 -24.49 -5.32
N ILE A 422 1.20 -24.04 -6.37
CA ILE A 422 1.24 -24.64 -7.70
C ILE A 422 2.12 -23.72 -8.56
N PRO A 423 3.38 -24.08 -8.89
CA PRO A 423 4.22 -23.28 -9.77
C PRO A 423 3.66 -23.22 -11.21
N PRO A 424 4.08 -22.25 -12.04
CA PRO A 424 3.69 -22.21 -13.44
C PRO A 424 4.23 -23.44 -14.19
N SER A 425 3.42 -23.98 -15.10
CA SER A 425 3.86 -25.06 -15.99
C SER A 425 4.75 -24.51 -17.12
N GLN A 426 5.46 -25.40 -17.82
CA GLN A 426 6.22 -25.02 -19.02
C GLN A 426 5.30 -24.41 -20.11
N GLU A 427 4.06 -24.92 -20.22
CA GLU A 427 3.04 -24.40 -21.14
C GLU A 427 2.58 -22.98 -20.75
N ASP A 428 2.41 -22.70 -19.45
CA ASP A 428 2.12 -21.34 -18.98
C ASP A 428 3.27 -20.38 -19.34
N ILE A 429 4.51 -20.76 -19.08
CA ILE A 429 5.71 -19.95 -19.35
C ILE A 429 5.86 -19.66 -20.86
N GLU A 430 5.65 -20.66 -21.72
CA GLU A 430 5.73 -20.49 -23.18
C GLU A 430 4.58 -19.64 -23.74
N MET A 431 3.36 -19.82 -23.21
CA MET A 431 2.20 -18.99 -23.54
C MET A 431 2.45 -17.53 -23.15
N GLU A 432 2.91 -17.27 -21.92
CA GLU A 432 3.20 -15.93 -21.44
C GLU A 432 4.32 -15.26 -22.25
N LYS A 433 5.41 -15.98 -22.55
CA LYS A 433 6.50 -15.47 -23.37
C LYS A 433 6.01 -15.05 -24.76
N LYS A 434 5.09 -15.80 -25.35
CA LYS A 434 4.45 -15.47 -26.64
C LYS A 434 3.49 -14.28 -26.52
N LEU A 435 2.66 -14.23 -25.49
CA LEU A 435 1.68 -13.14 -25.29
C LEU A 435 2.35 -11.81 -24.94
N LYS A 436 3.38 -11.82 -24.09
CA LYS A 436 4.08 -10.63 -23.61
C LYS A 436 5.18 -10.14 -24.56
N GLY A 437 5.55 -10.94 -25.58
CA GLY A 437 6.63 -10.66 -26.52
C GLY A 437 6.57 -9.26 -27.17
N SER A 438 7.74 -8.64 -27.37
CA SER A 438 7.89 -7.31 -27.97
C SER A 438 7.58 -7.26 -29.47
N ASP A 439 7.28 -8.41 -30.06
CA ASP A 439 6.87 -8.65 -31.44
C ASP A 439 5.36 -8.97 -31.57
N ASN A 440 4.61 -9.01 -30.46
CA ASN A 440 3.18 -9.28 -30.48
C ASN A 440 2.38 -8.03 -30.88
N GLU A 441 2.08 -7.90 -32.18
CA GLU A 441 1.26 -6.80 -32.73
C GLU A 441 -0.08 -6.60 -32.00
N GLU A 442 -0.73 -7.70 -31.59
CA GLU A 442 -2.04 -7.70 -30.93
C GLU A 442 -1.97 -7.23 -29.46
N LYS A 443 -0.78 -7.29 -28.82
CA LYS A 443 -0.47 -6.59 -27.54
C LYS A 443 -0.46 -5.09 -27.78
N PHE A 444 0.33 -4.60 -28.73
CA PHE A 444 0.45 -3.15 -28.99
C PHE A 444 -0.85 -2.52 -29.47
N LYS A 445 -1.61 -3.20 -30.32
CA LYS A 445 -2.94 -2.77 -30.74
C LYS A 445 -3.88 -2.55 -29.55
N ARG A 446 -3.98 -3.50 -28.62
CA ARG A 446 -4.77 -3.34 -27.39
C ARG A 446 -4.28 -2.19 -26.50
N ILE A 447 -2.97 -1.95 -26.45
CA ILE A 447 -2.39 -0.84 -25.67
C ILE A 447 -2.87 0.49 -26.26
N GLU A 448 -2.88 0.61 -27.58
CA GLU A 448 -3.34 1.83 -28.25
C GLU A 448 -4.86 2.00 -28.19
N GLU A 449 -5.64 0.91 -28.30
CA GLU A 449 -7.09 0.92 -28.03
C GLU A 449 -7.40 1.43 -26.60
N TRP A 450 -6.64 0.99 -25.60
CA TRP A 450 -6.77 1.48 -24.22
C TRP A 450 -6.39 2.96 -24.10
N ARG A 451 -5.30 3.41 -24.73
CA ARG A 451 -4.87 4.83 -24.72
C ARG A 451 -5.87 5.77 -25.37
N GLU A 452 -6.47 5.39 -26.50
CA GLU A 452 -7.52 6.21 -27.12
C GLU A 452 -8.79 6.27 -26.24
N ILE A 453 -9.13 5.21 -25.49
CA ILE A 453 -10.22 5.25 -24.50
C ILE A 453 -9.85 6.11 -23.27
N VAL A 454 -8.60 6.08 -22.81
CA VAL A 454 -8.10 7.01 -21.77
C VAL A 454 -8.24 8.46 -22.22
N LYS A 455 -7.93 8.75 -23.49
CA LYS A 455 -8.08 10.08 -24.10
C LYS A 455 -9.54 10.49 -24.30
N GLU A 456 -10.41 9.56 -24.72
CA GLU A 456 -11.87 9.75 -24.74
C GLU A 456 -12.39 10.11 -23.34
N PHE A 457 -11.89 9.44 -22.30
CA PHE A 457 -12.24 9.73 -20.90
C PHE A 457 -11.70 11.06 -20.40
N GLU A 458 -10.47 11.44 -20.76
CA GLU A 458 -9.86 12.72 -20.42
C GLU A 458 -10.69 13.89 -20.98
N GLU A 459 -11.01 13.85 -22.28
CA GLU A 459 -11.77 14.92 -22.94
C GLU A 459 -13.22 15.02 -22.44
N ILE A 460 -13.94 13.90 -22.26
CA ILE A 460 -15.31 13.95 -21.73
C ILE A 460 -15.35 14.36 -20.24
N THR A 461 -14.27 14.11 -19.48
CA THR A 461 -14.13 14.62 -18.11
C THR A 461 -13.90 16.13 -18.11
N LYS A 462 -13.10 16.68 -19.04
CA LYS A 462 -12.98 18.13 -19.24
C LYS A 462 -14.31 18.77 -19.64
N GLU A 463 -15.07 18.15 -20.55
CA GLU A 463 -16.41 18.62 -20.92
C GLU A 463 -17.37 18.62 -19.72
N TRP A 464 -17.39 17.53 -18.94
CA TRP A 464 -18.19 17.40 -17.73
C TRP A 464 -17.88 18.52 -16.70
N ILE A 465 -16.60 18.77 -16.43
CA ILE A 465 -16.16 19.88 -15.54
C ILE A 465 -16.65 21.23 -16.09
N ASN A 466 -16.54 21.46 -17.40
CA ASN A 466 -16.96 22.72 -18.02
C ASN A 466 -18.49 22.92 -17.96
N LYS A 467 -19.29 21.86 -18.16
CA LYS A 467 -20.77 21.92 -18.07
C LYS A 467 -21.26 22.23 -16.65
N TYR A 468 -20.57 21.76 -15.62
CA TYR A 468 -20.92 22.05 -14.22
C TYR A 468 -20.33 23.35 -13.67
N LYS A 469 -19.41 24.03 -14.38
CA LYS A 469 -18.65 25.18 -13.87
C LYS A 469 -19.49 26.27 -13.19
N ASP A 470 -20.59 26.68 -13.80
CA ASP A 470 -21.42 27.77 -13.28
C ASP A 470 -22.28 27.30 -12.09
N PHE A 471 -22.75 26.05 -12.13
CA PHE A 471 -23.42 25.37 -11.00
C PHE A 471 -22.49 25.20 -9.80
N ASP A 472 -21.23 24.83 -10.03
CA ASP A 472 -20.20 24.69 -9.00
C ASP A 472 -19.87 26.04 -8.35
N THR A 473 -19.80 27.09 -9.17
CA THR A 473 -19.59 28.46 -8.68
C THR A 473 -20.77 28.92 -7.81
N GLN A 474 -22.01 28.68 -8.25
CA GLN A 474 -23.21 28.92 -7.45
C GLN A 474 -23.18 28.14 -6.13
N LEU A 475 -22.96 26.82 -6.16
CA LEU A 475 -22.97 25.95 -4.98
C LEU A 475 -21.88 26.32 -3.97
N ARG A 476 -20.68 26.68 -4.46
CA ARG A 476 -19.56 27.14 -3.63
C ARG A 476 -19.88 28.46 -2.94
N ASN A 477 -20.53 29.39 -3.63
CA ASN A 477 -20.99 30.66 -3.03
C ASN A 477 -22.09 30.44 -1.98
N GLU A 478 -23.08 29.60 -2.28
CA GLU A 478 -24.17 29.23 -1.36
C GLU A 478 -23.71 28.46 -0.12
N SER A 479 -22.52 27.86 -0.16
CA SER A 479 -21.99 26.98 0.89
C SER A 479 -20.72 27.51 1.57
N ALA A 480 -20.26 28.71 1.21
CA ALA A 480 -19.05 29.32 1.77
C ALA A 480 -19.18 29.66 3.28
N ASP A 481 -20.37 30.11 3.71
CA ASP A 481 -20.65 30.55 5.08
C ASP A 481 -21.24 29.43 5.98
N LYS A 482 -21.51 28.23 5.44
CA LYS A 482 -22.04 27.11 6.22
C LYS A 482 -20.93 26.51 7.10
N GLN A 483 -21.16 26.45 8.42
CA GLN A 483 -20.16 26.00 9.39
C GLN A 483 -19.62 24.58 9.11
N ASP A 484 -20.49 23.68 8.67
CA ASP A 484 -20.19 22.26 8.45
C ASP A 484 -19.92 21.88 6.98
N SER A 485 -19.95 22.86 6.07
CA SER A 485 -19.64 22.66 4.65
C SER A 485 -18.20 22.20 4.43
N LEU A 486 -18.01 21.31 3.43
CA LEU A 486 -16.72 20.88 2.91
C LEU A 486 -16.09 21.96 2.01
N LEU A 487 -16.90 22.89 1.50
CA LEU A 487 -16.50 23.98 0.59
C LEU A 487 -16.05 25.25 1.31
N LYS A 488 -16.16 25.31 2.64
CA LYS A 488 -15.82 26.49 3.45
C LYS A 488 -14.36 26.92 3.25
N ILE A 489 -14.15 28.22 3.17
CA ILE A 489 -12.82 28.80 3.03
C ILE A 489 -12.13 28.78 4.40
N GLU A 490 -11.04 28.03 4.54
CA GLU A 490 -10.16 28.15 5.71
C GLU A 490 -9.59 29.59 5.77
N LYS A 491 -10.12 30.41 6.69
CA LYS A 491 -9.66 31.78 6.93
C LYS A 491 -8.25 31.75 7.55
N GLY A 492 -7.24 31.63 6.69
CA GLY A 492 -5.83 31.67 7.07
C GLY A 492 -5.51 32.98 7.81
N LYS A 493 -4.69 32.87 8.87
CA LYS A 493 -4.42 33.92 9.89
C LYS A 493 -3.92 35.29 9.40
N ASN A 494 -3.69 35.49 8.11
CA ASN A 494 -3.14 36.74 7.54
C ASN A 494 -3.69 37.12 6.15
N ASN A 495 -4.86 36.61 5.71
CA ASN A 495 -5.42 36.99 4.40
C ASN A 495 -6.85 37.53 4.52
N SER A 496 -6.97 38.78 4.96
CA SER A 496 -8.21 39.57 4.92
C SER A 496 -8.48 40.12 3.50
N ASN A 497 -8.51 39.25 2.51
CA ASN A 497 -9.04 39.57 1.18
C ASN A 497 -10.47 39.04 1.12
N ASN A 498 -11.45 39.95 1.14
CA ASN A 498 -12.83 39.61 0.78
C ASN A 498 -12.82 39.09 -0.66
N VAL A 499 -13.01 37.77 -0.82
CA VAL A 499 -13.38 37.21 -2.11
C VAL A 499 -14.77 37.74 -2.42
N SER A 500 -14.88 38.58 -3.44
CA SER A 500 -16.17 39.07 -3.91
C SER A 500 -16.99 37.89 -4.40
N VAL A 501 -18.12 37.62 -3.73
CA VAL A 501 -19.07 36.58 -4.12
C VAL A 501 -19.73 37.02 -5.43
N GLU A 502 -19.26 36.49 -6.56
CA GLU A 502 -19.91 36.69 -7.85
C GLU A 502 -21.24 35.94 -7.86
N ASN A 503 -22.36 36.66 -7.76
CA ASN A 503 -23.69 36.06 -7.92
C ASN A 503 -23.89 35.61 -9.38
N VAL A 504 -23.56 34.35 -9.65
CA VAL A 504 -23.77 33.71 -10.95
C VAL A 504 -25.26 33.41 -11.13
N CYS A 505 -25.91 34.13 -12.04
CA CYS A 505 -27.27 33.83 -12.47
C CYS A 505 -27.21 32.82 -13.64
N ILE A 506 -27.78 31.63 -13.46
CA ILE A 506 -27.82 30.59 -14.50
C ILE A 506 -29.16 30.68 -15.24
N GLU A 507 -29.16 31.34 -16.39
CA GLU A 507 -30.30 31.32 -17.31
C GLU A 507 -30.51 29.89 -17.87
N ASN A 508 -31.77 29.48 -18.08
CA ASN A 508 -32.13 28.13 -18.55
C ASN A 508 -31.54 26.97 -17.70
N LYS A 509 -31.47 27.17 -16.37
CA LYS A 509 -30.85 26.25 -15.39
C LYS A 509 -31.25 24.78 -15.57
N GLU A 510 -32.52 24.47 -15.81
CA GLU A 510 -33.00 23.09 -16.00
C GLU A 510 -32.43 22.45 -17.27
N THR A 511 -32.40 23.17 -18.39
CA THR A 511 -31.84 22.70 -19.66
C THR A 511 -30.34 22.45 -19.54
N LEU A 512 -29.61 23.39 -18.95
CA LEU A 512 -28.16 23.26 -18.75
C LEU A 512 -27.80 22.13 -17.77
N LEU A 513 -28.60 21.93 -16.72
CA LEU A 513 -28.40 20.82 -15.79
C LEU A 513 -28.61 19.48 -16.49
N LYS A 514 -29.68 19.35 -17.30
CA LYS A 514 -29.94 18.14 -18.08
C LYS A 514 -28.81 17.85 -19.07
N GLU A 515 -28.29 18.85 -19.77
CA GLU A 515 -27.10 18.68 -20.63
C GLU A 515 -25.88 18.18 -19.82
N ALA A 516 -25.66 18.72 -18.63
CA ALA A 516 -24.56 18.32 -17.76
C ALA A 516 -24.71 16.88 -17.23
N GLU A 517 -25.93 16.45 -16.92
CA GLU A 517 -26.28 15.07 -16.56
C GLU A 517 -26.11 14.10 -17.74
N GLU A 518 -26.48 14.50 -18.97
CA GLU A 518 -26.25 13.71 -20.18
C GLU A 518 -24.75 13.49 -20.44
N ILE A 519 -23.90 14.51 -20.21
CA ILE A 519 -22.43 14.34 -20.28
C ILE A 519 -21.92 13.43 -19.15
N ALA A 520 -22.45 13.55 -17.92
CA ALA A 520 -22.08 12.66 -16.83
C ALA A 520 -22.40 11.18 -17.12
N LEU A 521 -23.57 10.90 -17.72
CA LEU A 521 -23.96 9.55 -18.12
C LEU A 521 -23.05 8.98 -19.22
N LYS A 522 -22.72 9.79 -20.24
CA LYS A 522 -21.76 9.39 -21.29
C LYS A 522 -20.38 9.13 -20.69
N ARG A 523 -19.90 9.97 -19.77
CA ARG A 523 -18.61 9.79 -19.08
C ARG A 523 -18.55 8.48 -18.31
N LYS A 524 -19.64 8.08 -17.63
CA LYS A 524 -19.74 6.77 -16.97
C LYS A 524 -19.60 5.62 -17.97
N ALA A 525 -20.30 5.70 -19.11
CA ALA A 525 -20.18 4.69 -20.17
C ALA A 525 -18.73 4.56 -20.72
N VAL A 526 -17.97 5.67 -20.76
CA VAL A 526 -16.54 5.66 -21.13
C VAL A 526 -15.67 5.05 -20.01
N ALA A 527 -15.96 5.29 -18.73
CA ALA A 527 -15.30 4.59 -17.62
C ALA A 527 -15.48 3.06 -17.68
N ASP A 528 -16.70 2.59 -17.97
CA ASP A 528 -16.97 1.16 -18.17
C ASP A 528 -16.24 0.61 -19.41
N LYS A 529 -16.05 1.43 -20.44
CA LYS A 529 -15.25 1.15 -21.64
C LYS A 529 -13.76 0.97 -21.28
N HIS A 530 -13.21 1.87 -20.47
CA HIS A 530 -11.82 1.85 -19.99
C HIS A 530 -11.51 0.54 -19.24
N LYS A 531 -12.36 0.20 -18.26
CA LYS A 531 -12.22 -1.04 -17.49
C LYS A 531 -12.27 -2.29 -18.38
N ARG A 532 -13.24 -2.36 -19.31
CA ARG A 532 -13.35 -3.48 -20.27
C ARG A 532 -12.14 -3.56 -21.22
N ALA A 533 -11.62 -2.43 -21.70
CA ALA A 533 -10.44 -2.41 -22.55
C ALA A 533 -9.19 -2.93 -21.83
N PHE A 534 -8.99 -2.54 -20.57
CA PHE A 534 -7.85 -3.03 -19.80
C PHE A 534 -7.96 -4.51 -19.39
N ASN A 535 -9.16 -5.02 -19.11
CA ASN A 535 -9.32 -6.46 -18.85
C ASN A 535 -8.93 -7.32 -20.08
N LYS A 536 -9.11 -6.81 -21.31
CA LYS A 536 -8.58 -7.43 -22.53
C LYS A 536 -7.05 -7.36 -22.62
N LEU A 537 -6.41 -6.39 -21.98
CA LEU A 537 -4.95 -6.23 -21.91
C LEU A 537 -4.29 -7.15 -20.89
N ILE A 538 -4.97 -7.49 -19.79
CA ILE A 538 -4.41 -8.27 -18.68
C ILE A 538 -3.58 -9.50 -19.13
N PRO A 539 -4.03 -10.37 -20.05
CA PRO A 539 -3.23 -11.53 -20.51
C PRO A 539 -1.91 -11.18 -21.23
N TYR A 540 -1.75 -9.95 -21.70
CA TYR A 540 -0.58 -9.44 -22.41
C TYR A 540 0.36 -8.61 -21.51
N LEU A 541 -0.11 -8.28 -20.30
CA LEU A 541 0.59 -7.44 -19.33
C LEU A 541 0.97 -8.18 -18.05
N TYR A 542 0.15 -9.14 -17.59
CA TYR A 542 0.31 -9.81 -16.31
C TYR A 542 0.64 -11.30 -16.46
N THR A 543 1.38 -11.85 -15.49
CA THR A 543 1.50 -13.29 -15.29
C THR A 543 0.17 -13.89 -14.87
N LYS A 544 -0.14 -15.09 -15.39
CA LYS A 544 -1.19 -15.96 -14.88
C LYS A 544 -0.68 -16.54 -13.56
N THR A 545 -1.17 -16.01 -12.45
CA THR A 545 -0.62 -16.28 -11.13
C THR A 545 -1.04 -17.62 -10.55
N TYR A 546 -0.47 -17.95 -9.39
CA TYR A 546 -0.94 -19.01 -8.50
C TYR A 546 -2.47 -18.99 -8.30
N TYR A 547 -3.09 -17.81 -8.17
CA TYR A 547 -4.52 -17.70 -7.85
C TYR A 547 -5.43 -18.26 -8.95
N GLN A 548 -5.09 -18.09 -10.23
CA GLN A 548 -5.77 -18.76 -11.33
C GLN A 548 -5.47 -20.26 -11.35
N ARG A 549 -4.19 -20.65 -11.20
CA ARG A 549 -3.80 -22.08 -11.25
C ARG A 549 -4.42 -22.90 -10.11
N ALA A 550 -4.73 -22.26 -8.99
CA ALA A 550 -5.43 -22.85 -7.84
C ALA A 550 -6.96 -22.62 -7.85
N ASN A 551 -7.52 -21.97 -8.88
CA ASN A 551 -8.94 -21.60 -8.97
C ASN A 551 -9.47 -20.81 -7.75
N ILE A 552 -8.65 -19.93 -7.16
CA ILE A 552 -9.05 -19.10 -6.01
C ILE A 552 -9.85 -17.89 -6.47
N PHE A 553 -9.36 -17.21 -7.50
CA PHE A 553 -10.12 -16.23 -8.29
C PHE A 553 -9.47 -16.04 -9.65
N ASP A 554 -10.28 -15.69 -10.64
CA ASP A 554 -9.82 -15.15 -11.91
C ASP A 554 -9.87 -13.62 -11.89
N TYR A 555 -9.02 -13.00 -12.73
CA TYR A 555 -9.20 -11.61 -13.12
C TYR A 555 -10.54 -11.48 -13.86
N ILE A 556 -11.25 -10.36 -13.67
CA ILE A 556 -12.63 -10.22 -14.18
C ILE A 556 -12.65 -10.45 -15.70
N SER A 557 -13.34 -11.50 -16.13
CA SER A 557 -13.36 -11.94 -17.52
C SER A 557 -14.33 -11.11 -18.35
N GLU A 558 -14.24 -11.18 -19.69
CA GLU A 558 -15.25 -10.55 -20.57
C GLU A 558 -16.67 -11.07 -20.30
N ASN A 559 -16.80 -12.30 -19.81
CA ASN A 559 -18.10 -12.92 -19.53
C ASN A 559 -18.74 -12.37 -18.26
N ASP A 560 -17.95 -12.02 -17.23
CA ASP A 560 -18.46 -11.44 -15.98
C ASP A 560 -19.12 -10.06 -16.21
N PHE A 561 -18.70 -9.31 -17.25
CA PHE A 561 -19.26 -7.99 -17.58
C PHE A 561 -20.54 -8.01 -18.41
N ASN A 562 -20.85 -9.12 -19.09
CA ASN A 562 -22.08 -9.25 -19.89
C ASN A 562 -23.23 -9.86 -19.08
N ALA A 563 -22.98 -10.23 -17.83
CA ALA A 563 -23.93 -10.84 -16.90
C ALA A 563 -24.43 -9.87 -15.80
N ALA A 564 -23.98 -8.60 -15.83
CA ALA A 564 -24.35 -7.51 -14.93
C ALA A 564 -24.94 -6.33 -15.73
#